data_AF-A0AAW1JF65-F1
#
_entry.id   AF-A0AAW1JF65-F1
#
_cell.length_a   1.000
_cell.length_b   1.000
_cell.length_c   1.000
_cell.angle_alpha   90.00
_cell.angle_beta   90.00
_cell.angle_gamma   90.00
#
_symmetry.space_group_name_H-M   'P 1'
#
loop_
_entity.id
_entity.type
_entity.pdbx_description
1 polymer ?
#
loop_
_entity_poly.entity_id
_entity_poly.type
_entity_poly.pdbx_seq_one_letter_code
_entity_poly.pdbx_strand_id
1 'polypeptide(L)'
;MKTPCCLVPIYKEIVPILTTAKFYRNDVYFSLPRYYPGTPATLAVMKNTEIFTTNPLLQPFPNWWINSGRHCDTFQSVHSMEIDRRGIMWVLDGNRVSNITTCPPKLFLLDLRNNEAILDYFEFPEHLSSRSGGFLNDLVIDEADGGYAYITENRNHDPGLIVYSRFRKSCMEIKGSINVC
;
A
#
# COMPACT_ATOMS: atom_id res chain seq x y z
N MET A 1 -48.50 -18.65 13.63
CA MET A 1 -48.10 -17.79 12.49
C MET A 1 -46.63 -17.43 12.69
N LYS A 2 -45.74 -17.97 11.87
CA LYS A 2 -44.31 -17.64 11.89
C LYS A 2 -44.11 -16.38 11.04
N THR A 3 -43.57 -15.33 11.63
CA THR A 3 -43.15 -14.11 10.92
C THR A 3 -42.09 -14.49 9.88
N PRO A 4 -42.19 -14.08 8.61
CA PRO A 4 -41.15 -14.39 7.63
C PRO A 4 -39.88 -13.62 8.01
N CYS A 5 -38.75 -14.31 8.06
CA CYS A 5 -37.45 -13.65 8.04
C CYS A 5 -37.42 -12.71 6.83
N CYS A 6 -37.21 -11.43 7.10
CA CYS A 6 -36.81 -10.48 6.08
C CYS A 6 -35.60 -11.08 5.36
N LEU A 7 -35.78 -11.33 4.06
CA LEU A 7 -34.67 -11.58 3.15
C LEU A 7 -33.82 -10.30 3.18
N VAL A 8 -32.77 -10.31 3.99
CA VAL A 8 -31.69 -9.32 3.87
C VAL A 8 -31.17 -9.50 2.45
N PRO A 9 -31.17 -8.46 1.60
CA PRO A 9 -30.54 -8.57 0.30
C PRO A 9 -29.09 -8.96 0.57
N ILE A 10 -28.64 -10.06 -0.02
CA ILE A 10 -27.22 -10.43 -0.03
C ILE A 10 -26.53 -9.35 -0.87
N TYR A 11 -26.28 -8.18 -0.28
CA TYR A 11 -25.14 -7.38 -0.68
C TYR A 11 -23.97 -8.31 -0.44
N LYS A 12 -23.40 -8.83 -1.54
CA LYS A 12 -22.18 -9.61 -1.55
C LYS A 12 -21.22 -8.89 -0.59
N GLU A 13 -20.98 -9.46 0.59
CA GLU A 13 -20.15 -8.82 1.60
C GLU A 13 -18.81 -8.54 0.92
N ILE A 14 -18.51 -7.26 0.72
CA ILE A 14 -17.27 -6.85 0.08
C ILE A 14 -16.21 -7.01 1.15
N VAL A 15 -15.61 -8.20 1.19
CA VAL A 15 -14.51 -8.51 2.08
C VAL A 15 -13.25 -7.90 1.46
N PRO A 16 -12.63 -6.88 2.07
CA PRO A 16 -11.40 -6.32 1.54
C PRO A 16 -10.29 -7.36 1.62
N ILE A 17 -9.42 -7.39 0.61
CA ILE A 17 -8.24 -8.26 0.59
C ILE A 17 -7.17 -7.60 1.44
N LEU A 18 -6.63 -8.33 2.42
CA LEU A 18 -5.42 -7.92 3.12
C LEU A 18 -4.20 -8.51 2.40
N THR A 19 -3.23 -7.68 2.06
CA THR A 19 -2.02 -8.12 1.35
C THR A 19 -0.78 -8.13 2.23
N THR A 20 -0.63 -7.13 3.12
CA THR A 20 0.53 -6.99 4.00
C THR A 20 0.08 -6.63 5.41
N ALA A 21 0.80 -7.19 6.39
CA ALA A 21 0.68 -6.81 7.80
C ALA A 21 2.07 -6.49 8.37
N LYS A 22 2.21 -5.40 9.13
CA LYS A 22 3.45 -5.04 9.83
C LYS A 22 3.16 -4.66 11.27
N PHE A 23 3.92 -5.23 12.18
CA PHE A 23 3.90 -4.86 13.59
C PHE A 23 4.90 -3.75 13.85
N TYR A 24 4.46 -2.72 14.58
CA TYR A 24 5.37 -1.73 15.13
C TYR A 24 4.89 -1.28 16.50
N ARG A 25 5.78 -1.42 17.49
CA ARG A 25 5.45 -1.29 18.91
C ARG A 25 4.29 -2.22 19.28
N ASN A 26 3.13 -1.64 19.55
CA ASN A 26 1.95 -2.35 20.03
C ASN A 26 0.83 -2.39 18.98
N ASP A 27 1.03 -1.80 17.81
CA ASP A 27 0.01 -1.68 16.76
C ASP A 27 0.35 -2.56 15.56
N VAL A 28 -0.69 -2.99 14.84
CA VAL A 28 -0.57 -3.77 13.60
C VAL A 28 -1.13 -2.95 12.45
N TYR A 29 -0.35 -2.78 11.40
CA TYR A 29 -0.71 -2.03 10.21
C TYR A 29 -1.02 -2.96 9.06
N PHE A 30 -2.05 -2.64 8.29
CA PHE A 30 -2.58 -3.48 7.22
C PHE A 30 -2.74 -2.70 5.93
N SER A 31 -2.35 -3.31 4.81
CA SER A 31 -2.69 -2.82 3.48
C SER A 31 -3.92 -3.52 2.96
N LEU A 32 -4.86 -2.73 2.44
CA LEU A 32 -6.12 -3.17 1.85
C LEU A 32 -6.25 -2.54 0.45
N PRO A 33 -5.57 -3.09 -0.57
CA PRO A 33 -5.62 -2.51 -1.92
C PRO A 33 -7.05 -2.48 -2.45
N ARG A 34 -7.39 -1.39 -3.15
CA ARG A 34 -8.71 -1.18 -3.76
C ARG A 34 -8.82 -1.96 -5.07
N TYR A 35 -8.84 -3.29 -4.99
CA TYR A 35 -9.10 -4.15 -6.15
C TYR A 35 -10.55 -4.09 -6.61
N TYR A 36 -11.45 -3.98 -5.66
CA TYR A 36 -12.89 -3.91 -5.87
C TYR A 36 -13.45 -2.62 -5.26
N PRO A 37 -14.54 -2.07 -5.82
CA PRO A 37 -15.29 -1.01 -5.17
C PRO A 37 -15.68 -1.40 -3.74
N GLY A 38 -15.78 -0.42 -2.84
CA GLY A 38 -16.24 -0.65 -1.47
C GLY A 38 -15.14 -0.83 -0.41
N THR A 39 -13.86 -0.66 -0.75
CA THR A 39 -12.76 -0.60 0.23
C THR A 39 -12.52 0.86 0.67
N PRO A 40 -12.97 1.27 1.87
CA PRO A 40 -13.02 2.69 2.26
C PRO A 40 -11.65 3.24 2.69
N ALA A 41 -10.77 2.38 3.23
CA ALA A 41 -9.40 2.71 3.59
C ALA A 41 -8.46 1.65 3.02
N THR A 42 -7.32 2.08 2.51
CA THR A 42 -6.34 1.21 1.88
C THR A 42 -5.09 1.00 2.73
N LEU A 43 -4.86 1.87 3.72
CA LEU A 43 -3.94 1.65 4.82
C LEU A 43 -4.71 1.81 6.12
N ALA A 44 -4.60 0.82 6.99
CA ALA A 44 -5.30 0.81 8.26
C ALA A 44 -4.43 0.29 9.39
N VAL A 45 -4.84 0.57 10.62
CA VAL A 45 -4.18 0.14 11.85
C VAL A 45 -5.18 -0.54 12.78
N MET A 46 -4.73 -1.60 13.43
CA MET A 46 -5.36 -2.21 14.59
C MET A 46 -4.54 -1.84 15.81
N LYS A 47 -5.18 -1.21 16.79
CA LYS A 47 -4.52 -0.82 18.03
C LYS A 47 -4.41 -2.03 18.97
N ASN A 48 -3.36 -2.08 19.78
CA ASN A 48 -3.07 -3.19 20.71
C ASN A 48 -4.26 -3.66 21.55
N THR A 49 -5.08 -2.70 21.96
CA THR A 49 -6.27 -2.93 22.80
C THR A 49 -7.25 -3.92 22.18
N GLU A 50 -7.14 -4.17 20.88
CA GLU A 50 -8.06 -5.00 20.11
C GLU A 50 -7.45 -6.35 19.69
N ILE A 51 -6.15 -6.62 19.94
CA ILE A 51 -5.45 -7.83 19.47
C ILE A 51 -6.07 -9.13 20.02
N PHE A 52 -6.69 -9.08 21.20
CA PHE A 52 -7.33 -10.25 21.82
C PHE A 52 -8.82 -10.38 21.48
N THR A 53 -9.34 -9.52 20.60
CA THR A 53 -10.74 -9.57 20.16
C THR A 53 -10.85 -10.28 18.82
N THR A 54 -11.95 -11.01 18.62
CA THR A 54 -12.26 -11.61 17.32
C THR A 54 -12.79 -10.53 16.38
N ASN A 55 -12.23 -10.43 15.16
CA ASN A 55 -12.62 -9.47 14.13
C ASN A 55 -12.62 -8.00 14.60
N PRO A 56 -11.47 -7.49 15.09
CA PRO A 56 -11.34 -6.10 15.49
C PRO A 56 -11.57 -5.15 14.33
N LEU A 57 -12.03 -3.93 14.64
CA LEU A 57 -12.32 -2.93 13.62
C LEU A 57 -11.02 -2.21 13.24
N LEU A 58 -10.67 -2.26 11.96
CA LEU A 58 -9.51 -1.54 11.46
C LEU A 58 -9.80 -0.03 11.36
N GLN A 59 -8.86 0.78 11.82
CA GLN A 59 -8.95 2.24 11.77
C GLN A 59 -8.11 2.75 10.59
N PRO A 60 -8.63 3.64 9.73
CA PRO A 60 -7.85 4.19 8.62
C PRO A 60 -6.62 4.94 9.13
N PHE A 61 -5.48 4.70 8.49
CA PHE A 61 -4.19 5.25 8.90
C PHE A 61 -3.54 6.06 7.77
N PRO A 62 -2.99 7.25 8.03
CA PRO A 62 -3.02 7.97 9.32
C PRO A 62 -4.39 8.60 9.63
N ASN A 63 -5.22 8.80 8.60
CA ASN A 63 -6.57 9.34 8.76
C ASN A 63 -7.43 9.09 7.51
N TRP A 64 -8.71 9.46 7.59
CA TRP A 64 -9.67 9.36 6.49
C TRP A 64 -9.32 10.21 5.27
N TRP A 65 -8.72 11.39 5.46
CA TRP A 65 -8.39 12.29 4.35
C TRP A 65 -7.34 11.68 3.42
N ILE A 66 -6.24 11.18 3.99
CA ILE A 66 -5.19 10.50 3.23
C ILE A 66 -5.69 9.17 2.63
N ASN A 67 -6.69 8.54 3.24
CA ASN A 67 -7.39 7.38 2.67
C ASN A 67 -8.56 7.75 1.75
N SER A 68 -8.75 9.00 1.35
CA SER A 68 -9.92 9.38 0.54
C SER A 68 -9.84 8.88 -0.91
N GLY A 69 -8.63 8.76 -1.46
CA GLY A 69 -8.41 8.43 -2.88
C GLY A 69 -8.91 9.49 -3.87
N ARG A 70 -9.28 10.69 -3.39
CA ARG A 70 -9.87 11.76 -4.23
C ARG A 70 -8.83 12.65 -4.92
N HIS A 71 -7.65 12.76 -4.32
CA HIS A 71 -6.55 13.59 -4.80
C HIS A 71 -5.30 12.74 -4.99
N CYS A 72 -4.45 13.08 -5.97
CA CYS A 72 -3.29 12.24 -6.28
C CYS A 72 -2.20 12.24 -5.20
N ASP A 73 -2.20 13.21 -4.29
CA ASP A 73 -1.38 13.28 -3.08
C ASP A 73 -1.91 12.43 -1.91
N THR A 74 -3.08 11.77 -2.10
CA THR A 74 -3.66 10.79 -1.16
C THR A 74 -3.43 9.36 -1.64
N PHE A 75 -3.67 8.37 -0.77
CA PHE A 75 -3.54 6.96 -1.10
C PHE A 75 -4.60 6.51 -2.10
N GLN A 76 -4.15 5.83 -3.15
CA GLN A 76 -5.02 5.32 -4.21
C GLN A 76 -5.34 3.83 -4.03
N SER A 77 -4.33 3.02 -3.78
CA SER A 77 -4.41 1.58 -3.58
C SER A 77 -3.06 1.09 -3.03
N VAL A 78 -2.92 1.10 -1.71
CA VAL A 78 -1.73 0.63 -1.00
C VAL A 78 -1.69 -0.89 -1.05
N HIS A 79 -0.61 -1.44 -1.59
CA HIS A 79 -0.45 -2.89 -1.73
C HIS A 79 0.54 -3.47 -0.71
N SER A 80 1.64 -2.77 -0.41
CA SER A 80 2.63 -3.24 0.57
C SER A 80 3.19 -2.09 1.41
N MET A 81 3.85 -2.44 2.51
CA MET A 81 4.58 -1.51 3.35
C MET A 81 5.75 -2.20 4.05
N GLU A 82 6.79 -1.43 4.38
CA GLU A 82 7.86 -1.82 5.30
C GLU A 82 8.03 -0.78 6.40
N ILE A 83 8.51 -1.18 7.57
CA ILE A 83 8.77 -0.27 8.70
C ILE A 83 10.25 -0.39 9.07
N ASP A 84 10.98 0.72 8.95
CA ASP A 84 12.41 0.78 9.29
C ASP A 84 12.64 0.80 10.82
N ARG A 85 13.88 0.55 11.27
CA ARG A 85 14.21 0.53 12.71
C ARG A 85 13.99 1.87 13.41
N ARG A 86 13.90 2.96 12.64
CA ARG A 86 13.61 4.30 13.16
C ARG A 86 12.11 4.58 13.22
N GLY A 87 11.26 3.62 12.84
CA GLY A 87 9.80 3.80 12.83
C GLY A 87 9.31 4.63 11.66
N ILE A 88 10.04 4.67 10.55
CA ILE A 88 9.53 5.23 9.30
C ILE A 88 8.85 4.11 8.52
N MET A 89 7.57 4.29 8.23
CA MET A 89 6.83 3.39 7.35
C MET A 89 6.98 3.83 5.90
N TRP A 90 7.41 2.89 5.07
CA TRP A 90 7.54 3.02 3.63
C TRP A 90 6.31 2.38 3.01
N VAL A 91 5.39 3.19 2.50
CA VAL A 91 4.08 2.73 2.01
C VAL A 91 4.08 2.72 0.48
N LEU A 92 3.82 1.55 -0.10
CA LEU A 92 3.80 1.34 -1.53
C LEU A 92 2.37 1.46 -2.07
N ASP A 93 2.04 2.65 -2.60
CA ASP A 93 0.77 2.99 -3.25
C ASP A 93 0.91 2.91 -4.78
N GLY A 94 1.07 1.69 -5.30
CA GLY A 94 1.49 1.52 -6.70
C GLY A 94 0.67 0.59 -7.56
N ASN A 95 -0.43 0.04 -7.05
CA ASN A 95 -1.26 -0.85 -7.83
C ASN A 95 -2.21 -0.08 -8.76
N ARG A 96 -2.02 -0.21 -10.07
CA ARG A 96 -2.83 0.40 -11.14
C ARG A 96 -3.41 -0.63 -12.09
N VAL A 97 -3.56 -1.88 -11.62
CA VAL A 97 -4.19 -2.96 -12.40
C VAL A 97 -5.69 -2.72 -12.58
N SER A 98 -6.32 -1.98 -11.67
CA SER A 98 -7.70 -1.53 -11.82
C SER A 98 -7.77 -0.11 -12.41
N ASN A 99 -8.78 0.17 -13.23
CA ASN A 99 -9.06 1.50 -13.80
C ASN A 99 -9.71 2.46 -12.78
N ILE A 100 -9.44 2.28 -11.48
CA ILE A 100 -10.07 3.05 -10.39
C ILE A 100 -9.43 4.44 -10.24
N THR A 101 -8.19 4.60 -10.67
CA THR A 101 -7.43 5.86 -10.54
C THR A 101 -6.53 6.09 -11.75
N THR A 102 -6.25 7.35 -12.06
CA THR A 102 -5.26 7.79 -13.07
C THR A 102 -4.01 8.43 -12.44
N CYS A 103 -3.92 8.41 -11.11
CA CYS A 103 -2.80 8.99 -10.37
C CYS A 103 -1.53 8.12 -10.50
N PRO A 104 -0.33 8.72 -10.41
CA PRO A 104 0.92 7.97 -10.42
C PRO A 104 0.98 6.95 -9.29
N PRO A 105 1.65 5.81 -9.50
CA PRO A 105 2.22 5.00 -8.43
C PRO A 105 3.12 5.85 -7.53
N LYS A 106 3.07 5.61 -6.21
CA LYS A 106 3.79 6.41 -5.21
C LYS A 106 4.41 5.56 -4.12
N LEU A 107 5.51 6.07 -3.56
CA LEU A 107 6.12 5.60 -2.32
C LEU A 107 6.04 6.70 -1.27
N PHE A 108 5.27 6.49 -0.21
CA PHE A 108 5.16 7.45 0.90
C PHE A 108 6.09 7.06 2.05
N LEU A 109 6.54 8.07 2.79
CA LEU A 109 7.28 7.92 4.04
C LEU A 109 6.46 8.53 5.18
N LEU A 110 6.07 7.72 6.16
CA LEU A 110 5.31 8.15 7.34
C LEU A 110 6.14 7.99 8.61
N ASP A 111 6.13 8.97 9.51
CA ASP A 111 6.78 8.85 10.83
C ASP A 111 5.81 8.29 11.87
N LEU A 112 6.00 7.03 12.26
CA LEU A 112 5.18 6.36 13.27
C LEU A 112 5.50 6.80 14.71
N ARG A 113 6.53 7.62 14.92
CA ARG A 113 6.90 8.12 16.26
C ARG A 113 6.26 9.46 16.58
N ASN A 114 6.06 10.30 15.56
CA ASN A 114 5.66 11.70 15.72
C ASN A 114 4.34 11.98 15.00
N ASN A 115 3.23 11.78 15.71
CA ASN A 115 1.88 12.16 15.24
C ASN A 115 1.52 11.62 13.85
N GLU A 116 2.13 10.50 13.43
CA GLU A 116 1.77 9.78 12.21
C GLU A 116 1.90 10.65 10.94
N ALA A 117 2.83 11.62 10.98
CA ALA A 117 3.00 12.62 9.93
C ALA A 117 3.55 12.02 8.63
N ILE A 118 3.03 12.48 7.49
CA ILE A 118 3.65 12.23 6.18
C ILE A 118 4.93 13.07 6.11
N LEU A 119 6.07 12.41 5.99
CA LEU A 119 7.37 13.07 5.85
C LEU A 119 7.63 13.49 4.40
N ASP A 120 7.30 12.60 3.46
CA ASP A 120 7.54 12.81 2.04
C ASP A 120 6.75 11.79 1.21
N TYR A 121 6.63 12.04 -0.10
CA TYR A 121 6.25 11.02 -1.07
C TYR A 121 7.00 11.18 -2.39
N PHE A 122 7.27 10.06 -3.04
CA PHE A 122 7.90 10.00 -4.36
C PHE A 122 6.91 9.44 -5.38
N GLU A 123 6.69 10.17 -6.47
CA GLU A 123 5.92 9.70 -7.62
C GLU A 123 6.84 8.95 -8.59
N PHE A 124 6.47 7.71 -8.93
CA PHE A 124 7.23 6.95 -9.92
C PHE A 124 6.98 7.52 -11.32
N PRO A 125 8.03 7.76 -12.12
CA PRO A 125 7.91 8.13 -13.52
C PRO A 125 7.13 7.09 -14.34
N GLU A 126 6.38 7.54 -15.35
CA GLU A 126 5.52 6.69 -16.19
C GLU A 126 6.25 5.48 -16.80
N HIS A 127 7.52 5.66 -17.18
CA HIS A 127 8.33 4.59 -17.77
C HIS A 127 8.74 3.52 -16.75
N LEU A 128 8.89 3.90 -15.47
CA LEU A 128 9.24 2.97 -14.39
C LEU A 128 8.02 2.34 -13.74
N SER A 129 6.88 3.02 -13.72
CA SER A 129 5.60 2.48 -13.24
C SER A 129 4.44 3.24 -13.88
N SER A 130 3.73 2.59 -14.81
CA SER A 130 2.66 3.23 -15.56
C SER A 130 1.43 3.52 -14.68
N ARG A 131 0.77 4.64 -14.95
CA ARG A 131 -0.55 4.97 -14.39
C ARG A 131 -1.65 4.01 -14.84
N SER A 132 -1.43 3.29 -15.94
CA SER A 132 -2.39 2.38 -16.57
C SER A 132 -1.79 0.98 -16.69
N GLY A 133 -1.85 0.21 -15.59
CA GLY A 133 -1.38 -1.17 -15.56
C GLY A 133 -0.03 -1.39 -14.87
N GLY A 134 0.58 -0.34 -14.29
CA GLY A 134 1.70 -0.52 -13.37
C GLY A 134 1.29 -1.31 -12.13
N PHE A 135 2.20 -2.12 -11.59
CA PHE A 135 1.92 -2.97 -10.46
C PHE A 135 3.12 -3.11 -9.52
N LEU A 136 3.32 -2.08 -8.70
CA LEU A 136 4.28 -2.16 -7.60
C LEU A 136 3.70 -3.09 -6.53
N ASN A 137 4.26 -4.30 -6.47
CA ASN A 137 3.72 -5.40 -5.69
C ASN A 137 4.27 -5.36 -4.26
N ASP A 138 5.57 -5.50 -4.08
CA ASP A 138 6.19 -5.57 -2.76
C ASP A 138 7.52 -4.82 -2.72
N LEU A 139 7.95 -4.45 -1.52
CA LEU A 139 9.23 -3.79 -1.27
C LEU A 139 9.99 -4.43 -0.11
N VAL A 140 11.32 -4.41 -0.22
CA VAL A 140 12.21 -4.58 0.94
C VAL A 140 13.07 -3.34 1.07
N ILE A 141 13.46 -3.01 2.30
CA ILE A 141 14.26 -1.83 2.60
C ILE A 141 15.65 -2.22 3.07
N ASP A 142 16.64 -1.46 2.61
CA ASP A 142 18.00 -1.47 3.14
C ASP A 142 18.26 -0.11 3.79
N GLU A 143 18.53 -0.14 5.09
CA GLU A 143 18.72 1.07 5.89
C GLU A 143 20.15 1.64 5.79
N ALA A 144 21.07 0.93 5.14
CA ALA A 144 22.44 1.40 4.90
C ALA A 144 22.47 2.59 3.91
N ASP A 145 23.56 3.37 3.96
CA ASP A 145 23.94 4.37 2.95
C ASP A 145 22.82 5.34 2.51
N GLY A 146 21.98 5.76 3.46
CA GLY A 146 20.93 6.76 3.22
C GLY A 146 19.56 6.18 2.83
N GLY A 147 19.41 4.86 2.84
CA GLY A 147 18.12 4.18 2.71
C GLY A 147 17.74 3.87 1.27
N TYR A 148 17.63 2.60 0.95
CA TYR A 148 17.16 2.09 -0.33
C TYR A 148 15.86 1.28 -0.16
N ALA A 149 15.01 1.35 -1.17
CA ALA A 149 13.90 0.42 -1.33
C ALA A 149 14.07 -0.35 -2.63
N TYR A 150 14.00 -1.68 -2.56
CA TYR A 150 13.98 -2.58 -3.69
C TYR A 150 12.55 -3.05 -3.89
N ILE A 151 11.97 -2.69 -5.02
CA ILE A 151 10.53 -2.77 -5.26
C ILE A 151 10.29 -3.67 -6.47
N THR A 152 9.41 -4.65 -6.31
CA THR A 152 8.99 -5.54 -7.40
C THR A 152 7.89 -4.87 -8.22
N GLU A 153 8.13 -4.73 -9.53
CA GLU A 153 7.17 -4.18 -10.48
C GLU A 153 6.68 -5.29 -11.41
N ASN A 154 5.46 -5.75 -11.17
CA ASN A 154 4.91 -6.99 -11.73
C ASN A 154 3.95 -6.72 -12.90
N ARG A 155 4.29 -5.81 -13.81
CA ARG A 155 3.48 -5.57 -15.01
C ARG A 155 3.56 -6.75 -15.98
N ASN A 156 2.45 -7.00 -16.70
CA ASN A 156 2.25 -8.21 -17.49
C ASN A 156 3.27 -8.49 -18.61
N HIS A 157 3.93 -7.46 -19.16
CA HIS A 157 4.77 -7.61 -20.36
C HIS A 157 6.22 -7.17 -20.19
N ASP A 158 6.54 -6.57 -19.04
CA ASP A 158 7.84 -5.94 -18.83
C ASP A 158 8.15 -5.82 -17.33
N PRO A 159 8.16 -6.95 -16.58
CA PRO A 159 8.40 -6.90 -15.15
C PRO A 159 9.86 -6.56 -14.84
N GLY A 160 10.07 -5.92 -13.69
CA GLY A 160 11.39 -5.44 -13.29
C GLY A 160 11.52 -5.26 -11.79
N LEU A 161 12.76 -4.96 -11.37
CA LEU A 161 13.07 -4.56 -10.01
C LEU A 161 13.43 -3.07 -10.00
N ILE A 162 12.65 -2.25 -9.33
CA ILE A 162 12.95 -0.83 -9.14
C ILE A 162 13.80 -0.67 -7.89
N VAL A 163 14.91 0.06 -8.01
CA VAL A 163 15.75 0.48 -6.88
C VAL A 163 15.55 1.96 -6.66
N TYR A 164 14.94 2.32 -5.53
CA TYR A 164 14.75 3.71 -5.10
C TYR A 164 15.78 4.07 -4.02
N SER A 165 16.42 5.23 -4.16
CA SER A 165 17.29 5.83 -3.14
C SER A 165 16.59 7.00 -2.48
N ARG A 166 16.40 6.93 -1.17
CA ARG A 166 15.80 8.01 -0.39
C ARG A 166 16.70 9.25 -0.32
N PHE A 167 17.99 9.06 -0.15
CA PHE A 167 18.94 10.18 -0.10
C PHE A 167 18.98 10.98 -1.41
N ARG A 168 19.01 10.27 -2.55
CA ARG A 168 19.06 10.91 -3.88
C ARG A 168 17.69 11.31 -4.42
N LYS A 169 16.60 10.82 -3.81
CA LYS A 169 15.22 10.94 -4.30
C LYS A 169 15.10 10.56 -5.78
N SER A 170 15.71 9.43 -6.13
CA SER A 170 15.80 8.94 -7.50
C SER A 170 15.63 7.43 -7.52
N CYS A 171 15.14 6.90 -8.63
CA CYS A 171 15.04 5.47 -8.84
C CYS A 171 15.59 5.05 -10.21
N MET A 172 15.90 3.77 -10.32
CA MET A 172 16.28 3.10 -11.57
C MET A 172 15.61 1.72 -11.62
N GLU A 173 15.48 1.16 -12.81
CA GLU A 173 14.98 -0.20 -13.01
C GLU A 173 16.12 -1.15 -13.36
N ILE A 174 16.08 -2.34 -12.78
CA ILE A 174 16.94 -3.47 -13.09
C ILE A 174 16.08 -4.52 -13.78
N LYS A 175 16.51 -4.94 -14.97
CA LYS A 175 15.89 -6.04 -15.71
C LYS A 175 16.86 -7.20 -15.82
N GLY A 176 16.37 -8.39 -15.53
CA GLY A 176 17.10 -9.62 -15.78
C GLY A 176 16.97 -10.02 -17.25
N SER A 177 18.08 -10.32 -17.91
CA SER A 177 18.09 -11.06 -19.17
C SER A 177 18.92 -12.32 -18.97
N ILE A 178 18.27 -13.48 -19.07
CA ILE A 178 18.96 -14.77 -19.04
C ILE A 178 19.08 -15.21 -20.49
N ASN A 179 20.30 -15.21 -21.01
CA ASN A 179 20.56 -15.81 -22.32
C ASN A 179 20.32 -17.30 -22.21
N VAL A 180 19.28 -17.80 -22.88
CA VAL A 180 19.09 -19.23 -23.08
C VAL A 180 19.91 -19.60 -24.31
N CYS A 181 20.99 -20.34 -24.10
CA CYS A 181 21.74 -20.98 -25.18
C CYS A 181 20.99 -22.20 -25.71
#